data_AF-A0AAD7JP31-F1
#
_entry.id   AF-A0AAD7JP31-F1
#
_cell.length_a   1.000
_cell.length_b   1.000
_cell.length_c   1.000
_cell.angle_alpha   90.00
_cell.angle_beta   90.00
_cell.angle_gamma   90.00
#
_symmetry.space_group_name_H-M   'P 1'
#
loop_
_entity.id
_entity.type
_entity.pdbx_description
1 polymer ?
#
loop_
_entity_poly.entity_id
_entity_poly.type
_entity_poly.pdbx_seq_one_letter_code
_entity_poly.pdbx_strand_id
1 'polypeptide(L)'
;MAREFLLLDARDWGEKSKAAITITPLSALSAADVAFDADGTKAWSILLAAERVMVEETRYSQLKTHLVGVRVVGHFLSEFWKARGNSLIGGRKPYHEFLKQITSCDALPPLNASRKDIVACYERISDLGRHYQKHLMRVFRAHGGSLPKSSQHPSRPSMDMMMADIAQQIKNADKSKSSFKRPALARDGFQCVVSGLIDLPSYEAFPTAFPSNVVTCNTECCHIFSESAQDSDEKAAAAMAILKMFDFDVSSLLGSGANTFHNLVTMDAELHNKWDDLA
;
A
#
# COMPACT_ATOMS: atom_id res chain seq x y z
N MET A 1 -6.71 7.36 -4.57
CA MET A 1 -5.40 7.39 -3.91
C MET A 1 -5.06 6.01 -3.37
N ALA A 2 -5.62 5.56 -2.24
CA ALA A 2 -5.35 4.20 -1.72
C ALA A 2 -5.66 3.07 -2.72
N ARG A 3 -6.76 3.18 -3.50
CA ARG A 3 -7.19 2.19 -4.50
C ARG A 3 -6.11 1.76 -5.53
N GLU A 4 -5.18 2.64 -5.91
CA GLU A 4 -4.09 2.24 -6.84
C GLU A 4 -2.89 1.63 -6.08
N PHE A 5 -2.57 2.12 -4.89
CA PHE A 5 -1.50 1.60 -4.04
C PHE A 5 -1.85 0.23 -3.40
N LEU A 6 -3.14 -0.09 -3.30
CA LEU A 6 -3.67 -1.32 -2.70
C LEU A 6 -3.93 -2.43 -3.74
N LEU A 7 -3.86 -2.16 -5.05
CA LEU A 7 -4.00 -3.18 -6.10
C LEU A 7 -2.74 -4.04 -6.27
N LEU A 8 -2.16 -4.48 -5.14
CA LEU A 8 -1.51 -5.79 -5.06
C LEU A 8 -2.52 -6.85 -5.51
N ASP A 9 -2.08 -7.89 -6.22
CA ASP A 9 -2.95 -8.75 -7.04
C ASP A 9 -3.94 -9.61 -6.21
N ALA A 10 -5.02 -8.97 -5.76
CA ALA A 10 -6.03 -9.54 -4.88
C ALA A 10 -6.83 -10.68 -5.51
N ARG A 11 -6.70 -10.90 -6.83
CA ARG A 11 -7.35 -12.00 -7.55
C ARG A 11 -6.70 -13.36 -7.25
N ASP A 12 -5.41 -13.39 -6.89
CA ASP A 12 -4.69 -14.63 -6.55
C ASP A 12 -4.65 -14.90 -5.02
N TRP A 13 -5.16 -13.97 -4.21
CA TRP A 13 -5.19 -14.06 -2.74
C TRP A 13 -6.31 -14.95 -2.15
N GLY A 14 -7.27 -15.37 -2.98
CA GLY A 14 -8.44 -16.16 -2.55
C GLY A 14 -8.14 -17.61 -2.16
N GLU A 15 -7.13 -18.24 -2.76
CA GLU A 15 -6.87 -19.69 -2.58
C GLU A 15 -5.59 -20.04 -1.80
N LYS A 16 -4.74 -19.05 -1.44
CA LYS A 16 -3.35 -19.30 -0.99
C LYS A 16 -3.02 -18.74 0.40
N SER A 17 -3.90 -18.86 1.39
CA SER A 17 -3.79 -18.28 2.74
C SER A 17 -2.69 -18.86 3.68
N LYS A 18 -1.66 -19.52 3.13
CA LYS A 18 -0.39 -19.84 3.83
C LYS A 18 0.86 -19.59 2.97
N ALA A 19 0.72 -19.05 1.75
CA ALA A 19 1.87 -18.72 0.93
C ALA A 19 2.57 -17.48 1.50
N ALA A 20 3.89 -17.54 1.69
CA ALA A 20 4.69 -16.36 1.92
C ALA A 20 4.44 -15.34 0.80
N ILE A 21 4.45 -14.03 1.12
CA ILE A 21 4.25 -12.94 0.16
C ILE A 21 5.22 -13.15 -1.02
N THR A 22 4.71 -13.71 -2.11
CA THR A 22 5.52 -14.10 -3.25
C THR A 22 5.63 -12.88 -4.14
N ILE A 23 6.48 -11.94 -3.75
CA ILE A 23 6.77 -10.76 -4.57
C ILE A 23 7.31 -11.27 -5.90
N THR A 24 6.59 -10.98 -6.98
CA THR A 24 6.91 -11.38 -8.35
C THR A 24 8.38 -11.07 -8.66
N PRO A 25 9.15 -12.02 -9.26
CA PRO A 25 10.50 -11.74 -9.71
C PRO A 25 10.53 -10.51 -10.63
N LEU A 26 11.50 -9.62 -10.46
CA LEU A 26 11.63 -8.45 -11.34
C LEU A 26 11.88 -8.90 -12.79
N SER A 27 12.58 -10.02 -12.97
CA SER A 27 12.74 -10.73 -14.25
C SER A 27 11.46 -11.25 -14.90
N ALA A 28 10.35 -11.37 -14.16
CA ALA A 28 9.03 -11.73 -14.72
C ALA A 28 8.19 -10.51 -15.13
N LEU A 29 8.63 -9.29 -14.77
CA LEU A 29 8.11 -8.04 -15.31
C LEU A 29 8.97 -7.68 -16.52
N SER A 30 8.41 -7.71 -17.73
CA SER A 30 9.19 -7.41 -18.92
C SER A 30 9.54 -5.93 -18.97
N ALA A 31 10.75 -5.60 -19.43
CA ALA A 31 11.14 -4.21 -19.65
C ALA A 31 10.31 -3.51 -20.75
N ALA A 32 9.54 -4.27 -21.55
CA ALA A 32 8.56 -3.73 -22.48
C ALA A 32 7.20 -3.43 -21.82
N ASP A 33 6.88 -4.09 -20.70
CA ASP A 33 5.63 -3.88 -19.94
C ASP A 33 5.67 -2.54 -19.19
N VAL A 34 6.89 -2.08 -18.87
CA VAL A 34 7.14 -0.80 -18.18
C VAL A 34 8.12 0.01 -19.02
N ALA A 35 7.59 0.72 -20.02
CA ALA A 35 8.35 1.60 -20.91
C ALA A 35 8.86 2.85 -20.17
N PHE A 36 9.87 2.68 -19.31
CA PHE A 36 10.56 3.72 -18.55
C PHE A 36 11.24 4.76 -19.45
N ASP A 37 11.59 5.92 -18.88
CA ASP A 37 12.58 6.81 -19.50
C ASP A 37 14.01 6.25 -19.37
N ALA A 38 15.00 6.97 -19.89
CA ALA A 38 16.40 6.51 -19.90
C ALA A 38 16.95 6.26 -18.48
N ASP A 39 16.60 7.12 -17.52
CA ASP A 39 17.06 7.00 -16.13
C ASP A 39 16.37 5.83 -15.42
N GLY A 40 15.06 5.63 -15.64
CA GLY A 40 14.34 4.45 -15.16
C GLY A 40 14.83 3.15 -15.75
N THR A 41 15.14 3.13 -17.05
CA THR A 41 15.73 1.96 -17.73
C THR A 41 17.10 1.61 -17.12
N LYS A 42 17.91 2.62 -16.82
CA LYS A 42 19.21 2.44 -16.13
C LYS A 42 19.01 1.91 -14.71
N ALA A 43 18.12 2.50 -13.92
CA ALA A 43 17.82 2.04 -12.57
C ALA A 43 17.27 0.61 -12.55
N TRP A 44 16.31 0.29 -13.43
CA TRP A 44 15.75 -1.05 -13.60
C TRP A 44 16.82 -2.10 -13.94
N SER A 45 17.76 -1.76 -14.81
CA SER A 45 18.89 -2.63 -15.17
C SER A 45 19.79 -2.95 -13.97
N ILE A 46 20.02 -1.98 -13.08
CA ILE A 46 20.75 -2.21 -11.82
C ILE A 46 19.97 -3.15 -10.89
N LEU A 47 18.64 -2.98 -10.79
CA LEU A 47 17.78 -3.82 -9.95
C LEU A 47 17.68 -5.27 -10.46
N LEU A 48 17.62 -5.48 -11.78
CA LEU A 48 17.66 -6.82 -12.38
C LEU A 48 19.01 -7.53 -12.13
N ALA A 49 20.12 -6.78 -12.17
CA ALA A 49 21.44 -7.32 -11.83
C ALA A 49 21.54 -7.68 -10.33
N ALA A 50 21.04 -6.79 -9.46
CA ALA A 50 20.94 -7.02 -8.02
C ALA A 50 20.08 -8.26 -7.69
N GLU A 51 18.91 -8.39 -8.31
CA GLU A 51 18.02 -9.55 -8.12
C GLU A 51 18.75 -10.84 -8.49
N ARG A 52 19.42 -10.88 -9.66
CA ARG A 52 20.13 -12.08 -10.14
C ARG A 52 21.19 -12.54 -9.15
N VAL A 53 22.04 -11.62 -8.67
CA VAL A 53 23.07 -11.95 -7.69
C VAL A 53 22.45 -12.44 -6.38
N MET A 54 21.43 -11.75 -5.86
CA MET A 54 20.76 -12.18 -4.62
C MET A 54 20.07 -13.54 -4.75
N VAL A 55 19.46 -13.85 -5.91
CA VAL A 55 18.88 -15.18 -6.18
C VAL A 55 19.95 -16.27 -6.17
N GLU A 56 21.09 -16.08 -6.85
CA GLU A 56 22.19 -17.05 -6.83
C GLU A 56 22.72 -17.32 -5.40
N GLU A 57 22.74 -16.28 -4.57
CA GLU A 57 23.23 -16.33 -3.19
C GLU A 57 22.20 -16.88 -2.16
N THR A 58 20.89 -16.96 -2.47
CA THR A 58 19.81 -17.29 -1.51
C THR A 58 19.79 -18.71 -0.88
N ARG A 59 20.93 -19.42 -0.86
CA ARG A 59 21.13 -20.64 -0.07
C ARG A 59 21.04 -20.42 1.45
N TYR A 60 21.18 -19.18 1.92
CA TYR A 60 21.10 -18.82 3.36
C TYR A 60 19.87 -17.96 3.67
N SER A 61 19.36 -18.07 4.90
CA SER A 61 18.14 -17.39 5.36
C SER A 61 18.22 -15.86 5.31
N GLN A 62 19.39 -15.29 5.62
CA GLN A 62 19.63 -13.83 5.56
C GLN A 62 19.53 -13.29 4.13
N LEU A 63 19.96 -14.05 3.11
CA LEU A 63 19.92 -13.58 1.72
C LEU A 63 18.50 -13.51 1.14
N LYS A 64 17.53 -14.18 1.78
CA LYS A 64 16.10 -14.00 1.46
C LYS A 64 15.59 -12.61 1.82
N THR A 65 16.07 -11.99 2.91
CA THR A 65 15.65 -10.62 3.26
C THR A 65 16.29 -9.60 2.32
N HIS A 66 17.52 -9.83 1.87
CA HIS A 66 18.18 -9.00 0.86
C HIS A 66 17.45 -9.04 -0.51
N LEU A 67 17.05 -10.23 -0.97
CA LEU A 67 16.24 -10.39 -2.19
C LEU A 67 14.89 -9.66 -2.08
N VAL A 68 14.20 -9.77 -0.95
CA VAL A 68 12.95 -9.03 -0.69
C VAL A 68 13.20 -7.51 -0.77
N GLY A 69 14.29 -7.00 -0.18
CA GLY A 69 14.67 -5.59 -0.29
C GLY A 69 14.79 -5.12 -1.74
N VAL A 70 15.56 -5.84 -2.57
CA VAL A 70 15.70 -5.50 -4.01
C VAL A 70 14.35 -5.48 -4.73
N ARG A 71 13.48 -6.45 -4.47
CA ARG A 71 12.14 -6.51 -5.09
C ARG A 71 11.21 -5.38 -4.65
N VAL A 72 11.26 -4.98 -3.38
CA VAL A 72 10.52 -3.81 -2.87
C VAL A 72 10.95 -2.53 -3.61
N VAL A 73 12.25 -2.35 -3.87
CA VAL A 73 12.73 -1.20 -4.66
C VAL A 73 12.23 -1.25 -6.11
N GLY A 74 12.28 -2.42 -6.76
CA GLY A 74 11.75 -2.59 -8.12
C GLY A 74 10.26 -2.31 -8.21
N HIS A 75 9.48 -2.80 -7.25
CA HIS A 75 8.03 -2.54 -7.20
C HIS A 75 7.73 -1.04 -7.09
N PHE A 76 8.35 -0.30 -6.16
CA PHE A 76 8.15 1.15 -6.05
C PHE A 76 8.60 1.93 -7.29
N LEU A 77 9.69 1.52 -7.96
CA LEU A 77 10.11 2.15 -9.22
C LEU A 77 9.04 1.98 -10.31
N SER A 78 8.45 0.78 -10.44
CA SER A 78 7.32 0.51 -11.33
C SER A 78 6.10 1.39 -10.99
N GLU A 79 5.69 1.43 -9.72
CA GLU A 79 4.47 2.15 -9.34
C GLU A 79 4.63 3.67 -9.44
N PHE A 80 5.77 4.25 -9.04
CA PHE A 80 6.02 5.67 -9.26
C PHE A 80 6.13 6.03 -10.75
N TRP A 81 6.62 5.12 -11.61
CA TRP A 81 6.56 5.34 -13.05
C TRP A 81 5.12 5.36 -13.56
N LYS A 82 4.28 4.37 -13.21
CA LYS A 82 2.86 4.34 -13.60
C LYS A 82 2.13 5.60 -13.11
N ALA A 83 2.36 5.99 -11.86
CA ALA A 83 1.75 7.15 -11.21
C ALA A 83 2.28 8.52 -11.71
N ARG A 84 3.37 8.59 -12.51
CA ARG A 84 4.05 9.85 -12.86
C ARG A 84 3.18 10.92 -13.55
N GLY A 85 2.07 10.51 -14.15
CA GLY A 85 1.07 11.41 -14.77
C GLY A 85 -0.04 11.86 -13.82
N ASN A 86 -0.14 11.28 -12.63
CA ASN A 86 -1.16 11.54 -11.63
C ASN A 86 -0.68 12.64 -10.66
N SER A 87 -1.21 13.84 -10.80
CA SER A 87 -0.88 14.99 -9.94
C SER A 87 -1.27 14.77 -8.46
N LEU A 88 -2.20 13.86 -8.16
CA LEU A 88 -2.58 13.50 -6.79
C LEU A 88 -1.47 12.71 -6.05
N ILE A 89 -0.47 12.22 -6.77
CA ILE A 89 0.66 11.42 -6.26
C ILE A 89 1.97 12.18 -6.57
N GLY A 90 1.99 13.51 -6.39
CA GLY A 90 3.18 14.35 -6.65
C GLY A 90 3.65 14.41 -8.11
N GLY A 91 2.89 13.84 -9.05
CA GLY A 91 3.28 13.73 -10.46
C GLY A 91 4.62 13.03 -10.65
N ARG A 92 5.57 13.68 -11.34
CA ARG A 92 6.89 13.09 -11.62
C ARG A 92 7.89 13.16 -10.47
N LYS A 93 7.62 13.95 -9.43
CA LYS A 93 8.59 14.23 -8.36
C LYS A 93 8.97 12.97 -7.55
N PRO A 94 8.03 12.11 -7.11
CA PRO A 94 8.38 10.89 -6.38
C PRO A 94 9.26 9.94 -7.20
N TYR A 95 8.92 9.77 -8.48
CA TYR A 95 9.70 8.95 -9.42
C TYR A 95 11.15 9.43 -9.52
N HIS A 96 11.38 10.73 -9.78
CA HIS A 96 12.74 11.26 -9.90
C HIS A 96 13.52 11.23 -8.58
N GLU A 97 12.87 11.46 -7.43
CA GLU A 97 13.54 11.38 -6.12
C GLU A 97 13.88 9.94 -5.72
N PHE A 98 13.05 8.98 -6.12
CA PHE A 98 13.31 7.56 -5.95
C PHE A 98 14.45 7.07 -6.85
N LEU A 99 14.50 7.52 -8.12
CA LEU A 99 15.63 7.27 -9.03
C LEU A 99 16.96 7.73 -8.43
N LYS A 100 17.03 8.96 -7.88
CA LYS A 100 18.24 9.47 -7.24
C LYS A 100 18.76 8.52 -6.17
N GLN A 101 17.87 8.03 -5.30
CA GLN A 101 18.24 7.11 -4.23
C GLN A 101 18.79 5.79 -4.75
N ILE A 102 18.15 5.18 -5.77
CA ILE A 102 18.68 3.97 -6.42
C ILE A 102 20.08 4.24 -7.01
N THR A 103 20.27 5.38 -7.67
CA THR A 103 21.57 5.72 -8.26
C THR A 103 22.65 6.04 -7.23
N SER A 104 22.28 6.64 -6.08
CA SER A 104 23.21 6.93 -4.98
C SER A 104 23.64 5.71 -4.17
N CYS A 105 23.05 4.54 -4.42
CA CYS A 105 23.57 3.28 -3.89
C CYS A 105 24.90 2.86 -4.55
N ASP A 106 25.43 3.60 -5.54
CA ASP A 106 26.62 3.29 -6.35
C ASP A 106 26.79 1.80 -6.68
N ALA A 107 25.69 1.12 -6.99
CA ALA A 107 25.62 -0.34 -7.03
C ALA A 107 26.18 -0.95 -8.33
N LEU A 108 27.02 -0.22 -9.05
CA LEU A 108 27.74 -0.72 -10.22
C LEU A 108 29.11 -1.23 -9.75
N PRO A 109 29.31 -2.55 -9.64
CA PRO A 109 30.61 -3.08 -9.25
C PRO A 109 31.67 -2.75 -10.31
N PRO A 110 32.94 -2.53 -9.90
CA PRO A 110 34.07 -2.47 -10.83
C PRO A 110 34.12 -3.67 -11.79
N LEU A 111 34.62 -3.46 -13.01
CA LEU A 111 34.77 -4.50 -14.05
C LEU A 111 35.49 -5.77 -13.57
N ASN A 112 36.41 -5.64 -12.60
CA ASN A 112 37.19 -6.74 -12.02
C ASN A 112 36.89 -6.95 -10.52
N ALA A 113 35.71 -6.57 -10.06
CA ALA A 113 35.26 -6.75 -8.68
C ALA A 113 35.19 -8.24 -8.30
N SER A 114 35.56 -8.59 -7.07
CA SER A 114 35.33 -9.96 -6.59
C SER A 114 33.83 -10.19 -6.39
N ARG A 115 33.39 -11.47 -6.37
CA ARG A 115 31.99 -11.84 -6.08
C ARG A 115 31.49 -11.22 -4.78
N LYS A 116 32.36 -11.08 -3.77
CA LYS A 116 32.06 -10.43 -2.49
C LYS A 116 31.79 -8.93 -2.64
N ASP A 117 32.60 -8.24 -3.44
CA ASP A 117 32.43 -6.80 -3.69
C ASP A 117 31.15 -6.53 -4.51
N ILE A 118 30.80 -7.43 -5.44
CA ILE A 118 29.54 -7.39 -6.20
C ILE A 118 28.33 -7.52 -5.25
N VAL A 119 28.35 -8.50 -4.33
CA VAL A 119 27.28 -8.66 -3.32
C VAL A 119 27.17 -7.41 -2.45
N ALA A 120 28.29 -6.90 -1.92
CA ALA A 120 28.31 -5.68 -1.09
C ALA A 120 27.82 -4.42 -1.84
N CYS A 121 28.02 -4.32 -3.16
CA CYS A 121 27.44 -3.25 -3.97
C CYS A 121 25.90 -3.33 -3.98
N TYR A 122 25.33 -4.52 -4.09
CA TYR A 122 23.88 -4.72 -4.13
C TYR A 122 23.21 -4.79 -2.75
N GLU A 123 23.95 -5.06 -1.68
CA GLU A 123 23.48 -4.92 -0.29
C GLU A 123 22.92 -3.52 -0.01
N ARG A 124 23.52 -2.45 -0.57
CA ARG A 124 23.02 -1.07 -0.44
C ARG A 124 21.61 -0.87 -1.03
N ILE A 125 21.30 -1.52 -2.15
CA ILE A 125 19.95 -1.50 -2.75
C ILE A 125 18.97 -2.32 -1.91
N SER A 126 19.40 -3.49 -1.44
CA SER A 126 18.63 -4.27 -0.46
C SER A 126 18.28 -3.43 0.76
N ASP A 127 19.24 -2.69 1.29
CA ASP A 127 19.10 -1.91 2.52
C ASP A 127 18.20 -0.69 2.31
N LEU A 128 18.21 -0.08 1.13
CA LEU A 128 17.21 0.88 0.70
C LEU A 128 15.80 0.24 0.72
N GLY A 129 15.63 -0.94 0.13
CA GLY A 129 14.36 -1.67 0.16
C GLY A 129 13.89 -2.06 1.56
N ARG A 130 14.80 -2.52 2.42
CA ARG A 130 14.56 -2.79 3.83
C ARG A 130 14.22 -1.52 4.60
N HIS A 131 14.80 -0.37 4.26
CA HIS A 131 14.45 0.91 4.86
C HIS A 131 12.99 1.26 4.55
N TYR A 132 12.57 1.18 3.28
CA TYR A 132 11.16 1.37 2.92
C TYR A 132 10.23 0.33 3.56
N GLN A 133 10.60 -0.94 3.62
CA GLN A 133 9.80 -1.96 4.31
C GLN A 133 9.65 -1.63 5.82
N LYS A 134 10.75 -1.28 6.49
CA LYS A 134 10.78 -0.99 7.93
C LYS A 134 10.07 0.31 8.31
N HIS A 135 10.11 1.33 7.44
CA HIS A 135 9.67 2.69 7.76
C HIS A 135 8.43 3.16 7.00
N LEU A 136 8.08 2.56 5.85
CA LEU A 136 6.83 2.81 5.14
C LEU A 136 5.84 1.65 5.33
N MET A 137 6.21 0.40 5.04
CA MET A 137 5.27 -0.74 5.16
C MET A 137 4.84 -1.01 6.61
N ARG A 138 5.72 -0.75 7.59
CA ARG A 138 5.41 -0.90 9.03
C ARG A 138 4.25 -0.02 9.52
N VAL A 139 4.01 1.11 8.87
CA VAL A 139 3.08 2.15 9.33
C VAL A 139 1.62 1.75 9.10
N PHE A 140 1.42 0.87 8.13
CA PHE A 140 0.16 0.22 7.82
C PHE A 140 -0.14 -0.97 8.75
N ARG A 141 0.78 -1.38 9.64
CA ARG A 141 0.54 -2.43 10.63
C ARG A 141 -0.25 -1.87 11.82
N ALA A 142 -1.29 -2.57 12.25
CA ALA A 142 -1.92 -2.31 13.53
C ALA A 142 -1.05 -2.79 14.70
N HIS A 143 -1.17 -2.13 15.86
CA HIS A 143 -0.92 -2.72 17.19
C HIS A 143 -2.18 -2.61 18.09
N GLY A 144 -3.35 -2.29 17.52
CA GLY A 144 -4.62 -2.09 18.23
C GLY A 144 -5.61 -3.21 17.95
N GLY A 145 -6.18 -3.81 19.00
CA GLY A 145 -7.07 -4.98 18.90
C GLY A 145 -8.44 -4.71 18.29
N SER A 146 -9.18 -5.80 18.02
CA SER A 146 -10.43 -5.83 17.26
C SER A 146 -11.44 -4.75 17.65
N LEU A 147 -12.03 -4.13 16.61
CA LEU A 147 -13.15 -3.21 16.74
C LEU A 147 -14.40 -3.93 17.31
N PRO A 148 -15.21 -3.27 18.18
CA PRO A 148 -16.45 -3.85 18.68
C PRO A 148 -17.47 -4.03 17.55
N LYS A 149 -18.20 -5.15 17.56
CA LYS A 149 -19.24 -5.45 16.57
C LYS A 149 -20.34 -4.37 16.54
N SER A 150 -20.70 -3.95 15.34
CA SER A 150 -21.80 -3.00 15.12
C SER A 150 -23.14 -3.60 15.56
N SER A 151 -23.94 -2.80 16.26
CA SER A 151 -25.37 -3.09 16.48
C SER A 151 -26.19 -2.77 15.24
N GLN A 152 -27.34 -3.44 15.09
CA GLN A 152 -28.32 -3.18 14.02
C GLN A 152 -29.49 -2.35 14.56
N HIS A 153 -30.00 -1.41 13.76
CA HIS A 153 -31.18 -0.61 14.09
C HIS A 153 -32.19 -0.58 12.91
N PRO A 154 -33.49 -0.82 13.14
CA PRO A 154 -34.49 -0.90 12.06
C PRO A 154 -35.12 0.45 11.74
N SER A 155 -34.71 1.09 10.64
CA SER A 155 -35.47 2.06 9.81
C SER A 155 -34.59 2.52 8.64
N ARG A 156 -35.15 2.68 7.43
CA ARG A 156 -34.41 2.32 6.19
C ARG A 156 -34.67 3.32 5.03
N PRO A 157 -33.88 4.41 4.90
CA PRO A 157 -34.07 5.44 3.87
C PRO A 157 -33.59 4.98 2.47
N SER A 158 -33.93 5.75 1.42
CA SER A 158 -33.46 5.51 0.05
C SER A 158 -31.97 5.84 -0.14
N MET A 159 -31.37 5.36 -1.23
CA MET A 159 -29.94 5.56 -1.52
C MET A 159 -29.55 7.03 -1.70
N ASP A 160 -30.36 7.82 -2.42
CA ASP A 160 -30.10 9.26 -2.61
C ASP A 160 -30.21 10.04 -1.31
N MET A 161 -31.21 9.72 -0.48
CA MET A 161 -31.33 10.28 0.88
C MET A 161 -30.14 9.88 1.73
N MET A 162 -29.63 8.64 1.60
CA MET A 162 -28.43 8.19 2.29
C MET A 162 -27.17 8.93 1.82
N MET A 163 -27.02 9.24 0.52
CA MET A 163 -25.89 10.03 0.03
C MET A 163 -25.93 11.47 0.57
N ALA A 164 -27.11 12.11 0.60
CA ALA A 164 -27.28 13.45 1.15
C ALA A 164 -27.02 13.50 2.67
N ASP A 165 -27.59 12.53 3.41
CA ASP A 165 -27.35 12.29 4.85
C ASP A 165 -25.85 12.07 5.12
N ILE A 166 -25.17 11.25 4.33
CA ILE A 166 -23.72 11.02 4.43
C ILE A 166 -22.92 12.30 4.17
N ALA A 167 -23.27 13.08 3.14
CA ALA A 167 -22.59 14.35 2.86
C ALA A 167 -22.76 15.39 3.99
N GLN A 168 -23.87 15.31 4.74
CA GLN A 168 -24.10 16.09 5.95
C GLN A 168 -23.36 15.51 7.16
N GLN A 169 -23.33 14.19 7.33
CA GLN A 169 -22.57 13.51 8.39
C GLN A 169 -21.07 13.76 8.25
N ILE A 170 -20.50 13.77 7.03
CA ILE A 170 -19.08 14.12 6.81
C ILE A 170 -18.74 15.51 7.37
N LYS A 171 -19.67 16.46 7.34
CA LYS A 171 -19.49 17.82 7.90
C LYS A 171 -19.68 17.87 9.42
N ASN A 172 -20.42 16.91 9.99
CA ASN A 172 -20.91 16.94 11.37
C ASN A 172 -20.38 15.77 12.24
N ALA A 173 -19.47 14.94 11.72
CA ALA A 173 -19.10 13.68 12.36
C ALA A 173 -18.32 13.89 13.67
N ASP A 174 -18.95 13.55 14.79
CA ASP A 174 -18.25 13.28 16.04
C ASP A 174 -17.26 12.13 15.88
N LYS A 175 -16.14 12.21 16.60
CA LYS A 175 -14.94 11.37 16.48
C LYS A 175 -15.11 9.89 16.90
N SER A 176 -16.32 9.36 16.99
CA SER A 176 -16.56 7.96 17.37
C SER A 176 -16.29 7.02 16.19
N LYS A 177 -15.52 5.95 16.39
CA LYS A 177 -15.02 5.08 15.29
C LYS A 177 -16.15 4.44 14.44
N SER A 178 -17.35 4.27 14.99
CA SER A 178 -18.52 3.72 14.28
C SER A 178 -19.19 4.72 13.32
N SER A 179 -19.04 6.04 13.50
CA SER A 179 -19.68 7.04 12.62
C SER A 179 -19.08 7.06 11.21
N PHE A 180 -17.80 6.66 11.07
CA PHE A 180 -17.05 6.81 9.83
C PHE A 180 -17.28 5.71 8.78
N LYS A 181 -17.70 4.48 9.15
CA LYS A 181 -17.78 3.35 8.19
C LYS A 181 -18.74 3.65 7.03
N ARG A 182 -19.95 4.12 7.31
CA ARG A 182 -20.99 4.33 6.29
C ARG A 182 -20.64 5.47 5.32
N PRO A 183 -20.15 6.64 5.77
CA PRO A 183 -19.61 7.66 4.87
C PRO A 183 -18.38 7.20 4.06
N ALA A 184 -17.47 6.43 4.66
CA ALA A 184 -16.32 5.86 3.93
C ALA A 184 -16.78 4.88 2.84
N LEU A 185 -17.78 4.03 3.12
CA LEU A 185 -18.38 3.14 2.12
C LEU A 185 -18.98 3.92 0.95
N ALA A 186 -19.79 4.95 1.20
CA ALA A 186 -20.37 5.73 0.10
C ALA A 186 -19.31 6.44 -0.76
N ARG A 187 -18.23 6.96 -0.14
CA ARG A 187 -17.07 7.50 -0.86
C ARG A 187 -16.39 6.45 -1.75
N ASP A 188 -16.25 5.23 -1.25
CA ASP A 188 -15.54 4.15 -1.92
C ASP A 188 -16.40 3.39 -2.95
N GLY A 189 -17.71 3.67 -3.01
CA GLY A 189 -18.67 3.05 -3.92
C GLY A 189 -19.37 1.80 -3.36
N PHE A 190 -19.50 1.72 -2.03
CA PHE A 190 -20.04 0.60 -1.27
C PHE A 190 -19.31 -0.74 -1.52
N GLN A 191 -18.01 -0.67 -1.78
CA GLN A 191 -17.16 -1.81 -2.11
C GLN A 191 -15.86 -1.75 -1.30
N CYS A 192 -15.20 -2.89 -1.12
CA CYS A 192 -13.81 -2.93 -0.70
C CYS A 192 -12.93 -2.21 -1.74
N VAL A 193 -12.10 -1.24 -1.32
CA VAL A 193 -11.20 -0.51 -2.22
C VAL A 193 -10.10 -1.39 -2.84
N VAL A 194 -9.86 -2.58 -2.28
CA VAL A 194 -8.81 -3.52 -2.68
C VAL A 194 -9.33 -4.55 -3.68
N SER A 195 -10.33 -5.34 -3.28
CA SER A 195 -10.89 -6.43 -4.10
C SER A 195 -11.99 -5.97 -5.05
N GLY A 196 -12.60 -4.81 -4.82
CA GLY A 196 -13.79 -4.34 -5.56
C GLY A 196 -15.08 -5.11 -5.23
N LEU A 197 -15.07 -5.99 -4.23
CA LEU A 197 -16.26 -6.72 -3.77
C LEU A 197 -17.22 -5.77 -3.05
N ILE A 198 -18.53 -5.92 -3.29
CA ILE A 198 -19.57 -5.06 -2.69
C ILE A 198 -19.73 -5.40 -1.20
N ASP A 199 -19.92 -4.40 -0.34
CA ASP A 199 -20.23 -4.61 1.08
C ASP A 199 -21.57 -5.33 1.23
N LEU A 200 -21.56 -6.51 1.85
CA LEU A 200 -22.71 -7.40 2.00
C LEU A 200 -23.88 -6.70 2.69
N PRO A 201 -23.74 -6.01 3.84
CA PRO A 201 -24.82 -5.21 4.43
C PRO A 201 -25.39 -4.13 3.49
N SER A 202 -24.56 -3.53 2.63
CA SER A 202 -24.99 -2.52 1.65
C SER A 202 -25.75 -3.13 0.47
N TYR A 203 -25.37 -4.33 0.01
CA TYR A 203 -26.14 -5.12 -0.95
C TYR A 203 -27.45 -5.66 -0.35
N GLU A 204 -27.36 -6.20 0.88
CA GLU A 204 -28.45 -6.49 1.83
C GLU A 204 -29.51 -5.39 1.85
N ALA A 205 -29.02 -4.15 1.94
CA ALA A 205 -29.80 -2.95 1.95
C ALA A 205 -30.42 -2.62 0.58
N PHE A 206 -29.63 -2.55 -0.49
CA PHE A 206 -30.07 -2.00 -1.79
C PHE A 206 -29.84 -2.97 -2.96
N PRO A 207 -30.49 -4.14 -2.98
CA PRO A 207 -30.22 -5.17 -3.99
C PRO A 207 -30.53 -4.72 -5.43
N THR A 208 -31.43 -3.74 -5.62
CA THR A 208 -31.73 -3.14 -6.93
C THR A 208 -30.74 -2.07 -7.38
N ALA A 209 -29.82 -1.63 -6.52
CA ALA A 209 -28.78 -0.65 -6.85
C ALA A 209 -27.49 -1.30 -7.39
N PHE A 210 -27.39 -2.63 -7.32
CA PHE A 210 -26.22 -3.39 -7.77
C PHE A 210 -26.62 -4.42 -8.84
N PRO A 211 -25.69 -4.85 -9.73
CA PRO A 211 -25.93 -5.97 -10.63
C PRO A 211 -26.27 -7.26 -9.88
N SER A 212 -27.13 -8.10 -10.45
CA SER A 212 -27.61 -9.35 -9.83
C SER A 212 -26.55 -10.46 -9.68
N ASN A 213 -25.35 -10.25 -10.22
CA ASN A 213 -24.24 -11.19 -10.23
C ASN A 213 -22.97 -10.64 -9.54
N VAL A 214 -23.10 -9.64 -8.65
CA VAL A 214 -21.97 -9.18 -7.84
C VAL A 214 -21.59 -10.20 -6.77
N VAL A 215 -20.28 -10.29 -6.50
CA VAL A 215 -19.76 -10.99 -5.32
C VAL A 215 -19.64 -9.98 -4.18
N THR A 216 -20.15 -10.36 -3.01
CA THR A 216 -20.20 -9.52 -1.81
C THR A 216 -19.21 -9.97 -0.76
N CYS A 217 -18.75 -9.06 0.11
CA CYS A 217 -17.94 -9.40 1.27
C CYS A 217 -18.31 -8.54 2.50
N ASN A 218 -17.83 -8.90 3.69
CA ASN A 218 -18.01 -8.05 4.87
C ASN A 218 -16.89 -7.01 4.89
N THR A 219 -17.22 -5.72 4.73
CA THR A 219 -16.20 -4.67 4.85
C THR A 219 -16.01 -4.17 6.27
N GLU A 220 -14.85 -3.62 6.56
CA GLU A 220 -14.52 -2.83 7.73
C GLU A 220 -13.94 -1.49 7.31
N CYS A 221 -13.96 -0.51 8.22
CA CYS A 221 -13.34 0.80 8.01
C CYS A 221 -12.02 0.81 8.79
N CYS A 222 -10.90 0.82 8.08
CA CYS A 222 -9.58 0.75 8.68
C CYS A 222 -8.75 2.00 8.39
N HIS A 223 -7.81 2.31 9.29
CA HIS A 223 -6.87 3.39 9.11
C HIS A 223 -5.78 2.99 8.11
N ILE A 224 -5.46 3.88 7.17
CA ILE A 224 -4.27 3.74 6.32
C ILE A 224 -3.03 3.87 7.21
N PHE A 225 -2.98 4.93 8.02
CA PHE A 225 -1.95 5.20 9.01
C PHE A 225 -2.53 4.97 10.40
N SER A 226 -2.24 3.83 11.02
CA SER A 226 -2.80 3.48 12.33
C SER A 226 -2.40 4.51 13.40
N GLU A 227 -3.30 4.79 14.34
CA GLU A 227 -3.05 5.68 15.49
C GLU A 227 -1.78 5.23 16.24
N SER A 228 -1.64 3.92 16.47
CA SER A 228 -0.46 3.28 17.05
C SER A 228 0.84 3.43 16.26
N ALA A 229 0.79 3.69 14.95
CA ALA A 229 1.97 3.99 14.15
C ALA A 229 2.44 5.45 14.30
N GLN A 230 1.60 6.32 14.86
CA GLN A 230 1.90 7.72 15.19
C GLN A 230 2.46 7.88 16.62
N ASP A 231 2.08 7.00 17.56
CA ASP A 231 2.48 7.01 18.98
C ASP A 231 4.01 6.88 19.25
N SER A 232 4.81 6.68 18.21
CA SER A 232 6.25 6.41 18.30
C SER A 232 7.04 7.41 17.45
N ASP A 233 7.32 8.60 18.02
CA ASP A 233 7.99 9.76 17.41
C ASP A 233 9.03 9.40 16.32
N GLU A 234 10.03 8.57 16.61
CA GLU A 234 11.09 8.22 15.66
C GLU A 234 10.58 7.45 14.42
N LYS A 235 9.65 6.50 14.61
CA LYS A 235 9.11 5.67 13.53
C LYS A 235 8.11 6.47 12.70
N ALA A 236 7.25 7.25 13.37
CA ALA A 236 6.34 8.18 12.72
C ALA A 236 7.13 9.22 11.91
N ALA A 237 8.17 9.83 12.47
CA ALA A 237 9.01 10.79 11.76
C ALA A 237 9.67 10.19 10.51
N ALA A 238 10.20 8.97 10.58
CA ALA A 238 10.78 8.30 9.42
C ALA A 238 9.75 8.01 8.31
N ALA A 239 8.56 7.53 8.67
CA ALA A 239 7.44 7.33 7.76
C ALA A 239 7.02 8.63 7.06
N MET A 240 6.82 9.68 7.85
CA MET A 240 6.38 10.98 7.36
C MET A 240 7.47 11.68 6.53
N ALA A 241 8.76 11.45 6.83
CA ALA A 241 9.87 11.90 6.00
C ALA A 241 9.85 11.23 4.61
N ILE A 242 9.61 9.91 4.54
CA ILE A 242 9.47 9.18 3.27
C ILE A 242 8.28 9.71 2.46
N LEU A 243 7.12 9.89 3.09
CA LEU A 243 5.92 10.41 2.41
C LEU A 243 6.11 11.85 1.94
N LYS A 244 6.72 12.72 2.76
CA LYS A 244 7.02 14.11 2.39
C LYS A 244 8.06 14.22 1.27
N MET A 245 9.03 13.30 1.21
CA MET A 245 9.96 13.17 0.09
C MET A 245 9.24 12.82 -1.22
N PHE A 246 8.14 12.06 -1.14
CA PHE A 246 7.20 11.81 -2.24
C PHE A 246 6.10 12.88 -2.37
N ASP A 247 6.30 14.07 -1.80
CA ASP A 247 5.40 15.24 -1.91
C ASP A 247 3.97 15.05 -1.37
N PHE A 248 3.73 14.02 -0.54
CA PHE A 248 2.46 13.87 0.16
C PHE A 248 2.35 14.87 1.32
N ASP A 249 1.19 15.53 1.43
CA ASP A 249 0.86 16.32 2.61
C ASP A 249 0.50 15.44 3.80
N VAL A 250 1.53 15.10 4.57
CA VAL A 250 1.43 14.35 5.83
C VAL A 250 0.83 15.14 6.98
N SER A 251 0.69 16.46 6.89
CA SER A 251 0.17 17.27 8.01
C SER A 251 -1.28 16.93 8.34
N SER A 252 -2.07 16.58 7.32
CA SER A 252 -3.45 16.12 7.44
C SER A 252 -3.62 14.72 8.06
N LEU A 253 -2.54 13.92 8.12
CA LEU A 253 -2.56 12.55 8.63
C LEU A 253 -2.19 12.46 10.11
N LEU A 254 -1.59 13.50 10.69
CA LEU A 254 -1.00 13.48 12.03
C LEU A 254 -1.95 13.92 13.15
N GLY A 255 -1.88 13.26 14.30
CA GLY A 255 -2.53 13.68 15.54
C GLY A 255 -4.05 13.72 15.41
N SER A 256 -4.67 14.90 15.51
CA SER A 256 -6.11 15.06 15.28
C SER A 256 -6.54 14.68 13.86
N GLY A 257 -5.62 14.69 12.90
CA GLY A 257 -5.79 14.24 11.52
C GLY A 257 -5.92 12.72 11.36
N ALA A 258 -5.48 11.92 12.33
CA ALA A 258 -5.47 10.46 12.25
C ALA A 258 -6.88 9.86 12.06
N ASN A 259 -7.91 10.50 12.62
CA ASN A 259 -9.31 10.07 12.49
C ASN A 259 -10.08 10.84 11.38
N THR A 260 -9.39 11.34 10.36
CA THR A 260 -10.03 11.96 9.18
C THR A 260 -10.36 10.93 8.10
N PHE A 261 -11.35 11.25 7.26
CA PHE A 261 -11.71 10.42 6.11
C PHE A 261 -10.53 10.15 5.16
N HIS A 262 -9.58 11.08 5.02
CA HIS A 262 -8.41 10.88 4.16
C HIS A 262 -7.49 9.76 4.65
N ASN A 263 -7.52 9.47 5.96
CA ASN A 263 -6.77 8.38 6.58
C ASN A 263 -7.60 7.08 6.74
N LEU A 264 -8.81 6.99 6.18
CA LEU A 264 -9.68 5.82 6.31
C LEU A 264 -9.96 5.17 4.96
N VAL A 265 -10.00 3.85 4.89
CA VAL A 265 -10.43 3.06 3.72
C VAL A 265 -11.40 1.97 4.11
N THR A 266 -12.28 1.58 3.17
CA THR A 266 -13.12 0.41 3.33
C THR A 266 -12.45 -0.83 2.74
N MET A 267 -12.12 -1.78 3.61
CA MET A 267 -11.41 -3.00 3.26
C MET A 267 -12.27 -4.22 3.58
N ASP A 268 -12.17 -5.28 2.80
CA ASP A 268 -12.73 -6.58 3.16
C ASP A 268 -12.14 -7.06 4.50
N ALA A 269 -12.94 -7.70 5.35
CA ALA A 269 -12.50 -8.10 6.69
C ALA A 269 -11.35 -9.13 6.66
N GLU A 270 -11.31 -10.07 5.70
CA GLU A 270 -10.18 -11.00 5.60
C GLU A 270 -8.92 -10.29 5.08
N LEU A 271 -9.07 -9.37 4.12
CA LEU A 271 -7.98 -8.51 3.66
C LEU A 271 -7.46 -7.61 4.77
N HIS A 272 -8.33 -7.06 5.62
CA HIS A 272 -7.97 -6.20 6.76
C HIS A 272 -7.16 -6.98 7.81
N ASN A 273 -7.60 -8.19 8.18
CA ASN A 273 -6.81 -9.05 9.06
C ASN A 273 -5.43 -9.38 8.45
N LYS A 274 -5.37 -9.76 7.16
CA LYS A 274 -4.11 -10.02 6.44
C LYS A 274 -3.21 -8.78 6.35
N TRP A 275 -3.79 -7.59 6.27
CA TRP A 275 -3.11 -6.29 6.19
C TRP A 275 -2.44 -5.93 7.52
N ASP A 276 -3.15 -6.11 8.63
CA ASP A 276 -2.60 -5.96 9.98
C ASP A 276 -1.47 -6.98 10.23
N ASP A 277 -1.61 -8.19 9.69
CA ASP A 277 -0.64 -9.30 9.75
C ASP A 277 0.57 -9.18 8.78
N LEU A 278 0.80 -8.04 8.10
CA LEU A 278 1.94 -7.83 7.17
C LEU A 278 3.32 -7.68 7.88
N ALA A 279 3.63 -8.59 8.80
CA ALA A 279 4.76 -8.59 9.75
C ALA A 279 6.12 -9.03 9.16
#